data_AF-A0A1E7I720-F1
#
_entry.id   AF-A0A1E7I720-F1
#
_cell.length_a   1.000
_cell.length_b   1.000
_cell.length_c   1.000
_cell.angle_alpha   90.00
_cell.angle_beta   90.00
_cell.angle_gamma   90.00
#
_symmetry.space_group_name_H-M   'P 1'
#
loop_
_entity.id
_entity.type
_entity.pdbx_description
1 polymer ?
#
loop_
_entity_poly.entity_id
_entity_poly.type
_entity_poly.pdbx_seq_one_letter_code
_entity_poly.pdbx_strand_id
1 'polypeptide(L)'
;MKNQDRSKAGEKEKSDKSVDEDVIKEPFIELTLQAHKVRRNLLSISLLSCAILFFGGIDSSPSILGVSLKQLTPERFNWCIFLITLYFWAYFTVLSFQTVRSWWLRKSGYNALELAGGYGGPLVTSEQSTLLPYIASKTQSVINQLKEIEEETAEGLSNVAKADFNSKLMNLESALKSFESDAKRITPLLHSFKNYQRSYLLTFFIEFIIPSVLGLGSWVWMLYYILVTPVVFGASDYLC
;
A
#
# COMPACT_ATOMS: atom_id res chain seq x y z
N MET A 1 37.54 26.70 32.50
CA MET A 1 36.99 26.81 31.12
C MET A 1 37.33 25.54 30.32
N LYS A 2 36.63 24.41 30.55
CA LYS A 2 36.95 23.12 29.87
C LYS A 2 35.73 22.20 29.61
N ASN A 3 34.51 22.73 29.71
CA ASN A 3 33.27 21.92 29.66
C ASN A 3 32.40 22.14 28.40
N GLN A 4 32.84 22.93 27.42
CA GLN A 4 31.98 23.30 26.27
C GLN A 4 32.16 22.39 25.04
N ASP A 5 33.23 21.58 24.97
CA ASP A 5 33.53 20.76 23.78
C ASP A 5 32.91 19.36 23.78
N ARG A 6 32.37 18.88 24.91
CA ARG A 6 31.70 17.56 24.96
C ARG A 6 30.26 17.55 24.45
N SER A 7 29.62 18.71 24.32
CA SER A 7 28.23 18.82 23.87
C SER A 7 28.08 18.64 22.35
N LYS A 8 29.10 19.02 21.55
CA LYS A 8 29.01 18.99 20.09
C LYS A 8 29.30 17.62 19.47
N ALA A 9 29.98 16.73 20.20
CA ALA A 9 30.26 15.37 19.71
C ALA A 9 29.02 14.46 19.78
N GLY A 10 28.16 14.62 20.79
CA GLY A 10 26.93 13.83 20.93
C GLY A 10 25.78 14.24 20.00
N GLU A 11 25.80 15.47 19.48
CA GLU A 11 24.79 15.98 18.54
C GLU A 11 25.03 15.49 17.10
N LYS A 12 26.29 15.33 16.69
CA LYS A 12 26.62 14.76 15.37
C LYS A 12 26.27 13.28 15.25
N GLU A 13 26.50 12.50 16.32
CA GLU A 13 26.24 11.05 16.29
C GLU A 13 24.74 10.70 16.34
N LYS A 14 23.90 11.61 16.87
CA LYS A 14 22.43 11.48 16.80
C LYS A 14 21.85 11.92 15.46
N SER A 15 22.47 12.89 14.79
CA SER A 15 22.03 13.39 13.48
C SER A 15 22.21 12.35 12.36
N ASP A 16 23.29 11.56 12.37
CA ASP A 16 23.51 10.54 11.33
C ASP A 16 22.60 9.31 11.52
N LYS A 17 22.28 8.93 12.76
CA LYS A 17 21.37 7.80 13.02
C LYS A 17 19.91 8.08 12.65
N SER A 18 19.45 9.34 12.76
CA SER A 18 18.07 9.70 12.39
C SER A 18 17.82 9.71 10.87
N VAL A 19 18.85 9.99 10.06
CA VAL A 19 18.72 9.99 8.59
C VAL A 19 18.61 8.56 8.05
N ASP A 20 19.32 7.61 8.65
CA ASP A 20 19.24 6.19 8.26
C ASP A 20 17.91 5.53 8.65
N GLU A 21 17.25 5.99 9.72
CA GLU A 21 15.94 5.46 10.14
C GLU A 21 14.77 6.02 9.31
N ASP A 22 14.81 7.29 8.88
CA ASP A 22 13.76 7.90 8.05
C ASP A 22 13.81 7.44 6.58
N VAL A 23 15.00 7.07 6.07
CA VAL A 23 15.19 6.49 4.73
C VAL A 23 14.47 5.14 4.55
N ILE A 24 14.12 4.48 5.66
CA ILE A 24 13.42 3.21 5.71
C ILE A 24 12.06 3.38 6.40
N LYS A 25 11.34 4.49 6.15
CA LYS A 25 9.89 4.47 6.36
C LYS A 25 9.25 3.61 5.29
N GLU A 26 8.85 2.44 5.75
CA GLU A 26 8.39 1.32 4.95
C GLU A 26 7.18 1.76 4.08
N PRO A 27 7.16 1.44 2.77
CA PRO A 27 6.08 1.83 1.87
C PRO A 27 4.86 0.93 2.10
N PHE A 28 4.24 1.06 3.26
CA PHE A 28 3.14 0.22 3.70
C PHE A 28 1.82 0.69 3.12
N ILE A 29 1.08 -0.27 2.54
CA ILE A 29 -0.35 -0.09 2.27
C ILE A 29 -1.09 -0.23 3.59
N GLU A 30 -1.05 0.80 4.42
CA GLU A 30 -1.98 0.89 5.53
C GLU A 30 -3.34 1.27 4.97
N LEU A 31 -4.33 0.40 5.14
CA LEU A 31 -5.71 0.82 4.91
C LEU A 31 -5.98 1.97 5.87
N THR A 32 -6.54 3.05 5.32
CA THR A 32 -6.96 4.16 6.17
C THR A 32 -7.93 3.66 7.23
N LEU A 33 -7.92 4.29 8.42
CA LEU A 33 -8.87 3.95 9.48
C LEU A 33 -10.33 3.97 8.98
N GLN A 34 -10.63 4.83 8.01
CA GLN A 34 -11.91 4.89 7.33
C GLN A 34 -12.20 3.62 6.50
N ALA A 35 -11.25 3.15 5.71
CA ALA A 35 -11.39 1.92 4.94
C ALA A 35 -11.63 0.69 5.85
N HIS A 36 -10.97 0.62 7.02
CA HIS A 36 -11.26 -0.43 8.01
C HIS A 36 -12.67 -0.35 8.62
N LYS A 37 -13.22 0.86 8.82
CA LYS A 37 -14.61 1.04 9.29
C LYS A 37 -15.60 0.59 8.21
N VAL A 38 -15.39 1.02 6.97
CA VAL A 38 -16.22 0.64 5.81
C VAL A 38 -16.19 -0.86 5.59
N ARG A 39 -15.01 -1.50 5.67
CA ARG A 39 -14.86 -2.94 5.58
C ARG A 39 -15.70 -3.69 6.61
N ARG A 40 -15.64 -3.28 7.87
CA ARG A 40 -16.42 -3.90 8.95
C ARG A 40 -17.92 -3.77 8.68
N ASN A 41 -18.38 -2.59 8.26
CA ASN A 41 -19.79 -2.37 7.93
C ASN A 41 -20.23 -3.27 6.75
N LEU A 42 -19.43 -3.31 5.68
CA LEU A 42 -19.69 -4.18 4.53
C LEU A 42 -19.80 -5.65 4.95
N LEU A 43 -18.84 -6.16 5.73
CA LEU A 43 -18.87 -7.54 6.22
C LEU A 43 -20.08 -7.81 7.12
N SER A 44 -20.43 -6.90 8.04
CA SER A 44 -21.59 -7.06 8.91
C SER A 44 -22.90 -7.10 8.11
N ILE A 45 -23.04 -6.23 7.10
CA ILE A 45 -24.24 -6.16 6.27
C ILE A 45 -24.32 -7.35 5.30
N SER A 46 -23.20 -7.77 4.71
CA SER A 46 -23.15 -8.97 3.89
C SER A 46 -23.46 -10.24 4.72
N LEU A 47 -22.96 -10.33 5.96
CA LEU A 47 -23.30 -11.42 6.87
C LEU A 47 -24.79 -11.42 7.22
N LEU A 48 -25.35 -10.24 7.51
CA LEU A 48 -26.79 -10.07 7.76
C LEU A 48 -27.62 -10.49 6.54
N SER A 49 -27.19 -10.09 5.34
CA SER A 49 -27.80 -10.46 4.07
C SER A 49 -27.80 -11.98 3.89
N CYS A 50 -26.65 -12.63 4.11
CA CYS A 50 -26.56 -14.09 4.10
C CYS A 50 -27.47 -14.74 5.14
N ALA A 51 -27.53 -14.22 6.36
CA ALA A 51 -28.38 -14.76 7.41
C ALA A 51 -29.86 -14.72 7.01
N ILE A 52 -30.34 -13.57 6.49
CA ILE A 52 -31.73 -13.44 6.01
C ILE A 52 -32.05 -14.47 4.92
N LEU A 53 -31.10 -14.73 4.03
CA LEU A 53 -31.24 -15.74 2.99
C LEU A 53 -31.31 -17.17 3.56
N PHE A 54 -30.41 -17.51 4.49
CA PHE A 54 -30.35 -18.84 5.09
C PHE A 54 -31.57 -19.18 5.94
N PHE A 55 -32.19 -18.18 6.57
CA PHE A 55 -33.39 -18.37 7.40
C PHE A 55 -34.70 -18.29 6.60
N GLY A 56 -34.65 -18.22 5.26
CA GLY A 56 -35.84 -18.28 4.41
C GLY A 56 -36.58 -16.94 4.25
N GLY A 57 -35.92 -15.82 4.57
CA GLY A 57 -36.56 -14.50 4.56
C GLY A 57 -37.22 -14.16 5.90
N ILE A 58 -37.84 -12.98 5.97
CA ILE A 58 -38.56 -12.52 7.16
C ILE A 58 -40.07 -12.71 6.90
N ASP A 59 -40.61 -13.84 7.35
CA ASP A 59 -42.04 -14.18 7.20
C ASP A 59 -43.00 -13.32 8.05
N SER A 60 -42.45 -12.58 9.02
CA SER A 60 -43.21 -11.74 9.95
C SER A 60 -42.79 -10.27 9.84
N SER A 61 -43.64 -9.35 10.30
CA SER A 61 -43.27 -7.93 10.33
C SER A 61 -41.93 -7.75 11.07
N PRO A 62 -40.89 -7.20 10.43
CA PRO A 62 -39.57 -7.13 11.03
C PRO A 62 -39.66 -6.35 12.36
N SER A 63 -39.20 -6.99 13.43
CA SER A 63 -39.05 -6.34 14.73
C SER A 63 -37.57 -6.18 15.04
N ILE A 64 -37.15 -4.95 15.29
CA ILE A 64 -35.77 -4.64 15.67
C ILE A 64 -35.83 -4.21 17.13
N LEU A 65 -35.18 -4.96 18.03
CA LEU A 65 -35.13 -4.65 19.46
C LEU A 65 -36.52 -4.41 20.09
N GLY A 66 -37.52 -5.20 19.67
CA GLY A 66 -38.89 -5.10 20.17
C GLY A 66 -39.74 -3.99 19.52
N VAL A 67 -39.17 -3.18 18.61
CA VAL A 67 -39.94 -2.20 17.82
C VAL A 67 -40.45 -2.89 16.56
N SER A 68 -41.77 -3.10 16.50
CA SER A 68 -42.46 -3.59 15.30
C SER A 68 -42.51 -2.47 14.25
N LEU A 69 -41.90 -2.70 13.09
CA LEU A 69 -41.93 -1.78 11.97
C LEU A 69 -43.18 -2.04 11.13
N LYS A 70 -44.34 -1.55 11.60
CA LYS A 70 -45.67 -1.82 11.01
C LYS A 70 -45.82 -1.44 9.53
N GLN A 71 -44.94 -0.58 8.98
CA GLN A 71 -45.01 -0.11 7.59
C GLN A 71 -43.90 -0.67 6.70
N LEU A 72 -42.98 -1.46 7.25
CA LEU A 72 -41.87 -2.00 6.49
C LEU A 72 -42.23 -3.39 5.97
N THR A 73 -42.69 -3.43 4.72
CA THR A 73 -42.90 -4.70 4.03
C THR A 73 -41.55 -5.42 3.87
N PRO A 74 -41.52 -6.77 3.91
CA PRO A 74 -40.29 -7.54 3.74
C PRO A 74 -39.54 -7.19 2.45
N GLU A 75 -40.27 -6.86 1.38
CA GLU A 75 -39.70 -6.40 0.11
C GLU A 75 -38.93 -5.08 0.25
N ARG A 76 -39.53 -4.07 0.89
CA ARG A 76 -38.88 -2.77 1.11
C ARG A 76 -37.64 -2.93 1.98
N PHE A 77 -37.69 -3.86 2.94
CA PHE A 77 -36.53 -4.19 3.76
C PHE A 77 -35.41 -4.85 2.94
N ASN A 78 -35.73 -5.81 2.07
CA ASN A 78 -34.76 -6.45 1.18
C ASN A 78 -34.13 -5.45 0.20
N TRP A 79 -34.92 -4.56 -0.41
CA TRP A 79 -34.41 -3.48 -1.24
C TRP A 79 -33.51 -2.52 -0.47
N CYS A 80 -33.86 -2.19 0.78
CA CYS A 80 -33.04 -1.35 1.63
C CYS A 80 -31.68 -2.00 1.90
N ILE A 81 -31.65 -3.28 2.27
CA ILE A 81 -30.39 -4.01 2.50
C ILE A 81 -29.58 -4.11 1.20
N PHE A 82 -30.23 -4.38 0.07
CA PHE A 82 -29.59 -4.41 -1.23
C PHE A 82 -28.87 -3.10 -1.57
N LEU A 83 -29.57 -1.96 -1.41
CA LEU A 83 -29.00 -0.63 -1.67
C LEU A 83 -27.87 -0.28 -0.71
N ILE A 84 -28.03 -0.60 0.57
CA ILE A 84 -27.00 -0.36 1.60
C ILE A 84 -25.75 -1.20 1.28
N THR A 85 -25.93 -2.47 0.92
CA THR A 85 -24.82 -3.37 0.56
C THR A 85 -24.08 -2.85 -0.68
N LEU A 86 -24.82 -2.45 -1.72
CA LEU A 86 -24.24 -1.87 -2.94
C LEU A 86 -23.45 -0.58 -2.63
N TYR A 87 -24.00 0.29 -1.79
CA TYR A 87 -23.33 1.52 -1.36
C TYR A 87 -22.00 1.22 -0.66
N PHE A 88 -22.01 0.35 0.35
CA PHE A 88 -20.77 0.01 1.08
C PHE A 88 -19.77 -0.73 0.21
N TRP A 89 -20.22 -1.57 -0.72
CA TRP A 89 -19.36 -2.26 -1.66
C TRP A 89 -18.67 -1.26 -2.60
N ALA A 90 -19.43 -0.39 -3.26
CA ALA A 90 -18.88 0.62 -4.17
C ALA A 90 -17.92 1.58 -3.43
N TYR A 91 -18.30 2.04 -2.24
CA TYR A 91 -17.46 2.92 -1.43
C TYR A 91 -16.17 2.23 -0.98
N PHE A 92 -16.24 0.95 -0.60
CA PHE A 92 -15.06 0.14 -0.28
C PHE A 92 -14.14 0.01 -1.50
N THR A 93 -14.67 -0.31 -2.68
CA THR A 93 -13.89 -0.41 -3.92
C THR A 93 -13.14 0.88 -4.24
N VAL A 94 -13.80 2.03 -4.12
CA VAL A 94 -13.16 3.34 -4.36
C VAL A 94 -12.03 3.59 -3.37
N LEU A 95 -12.26 3.38 -2.07
CA LEU A 95 -11.23 3.58 -1.03
C LEU A 95 -10.04 2.63 -1.22
N SER A 96 -10.29 1.39 -1.57
CA SER A 96 -9.23 0.42 -1.85
C SER A 96 -8.45 0.77 -3.11
N PHE A 97 -9.11 1.26 -4.16
CA PHE A 97 -8.43 1.72 -5.36
C PHE A 97 -7.52 2.93 -5.08
N GLN A 98 -7.99 3.90 -4.29
CA GLN A 98 -7.16 5.01 -3.83
C GLN A 98 -5.94 4.52 -3.05
N THR A 99 -6.14 3.57 -2.16
CA THR A 99 -5.08 2.98 -1.33
C THR A 99 -4.02 2.25 -2.18
N VAL A 100 -4.46 1.44 -3.15
CA VAL A 100 -3.58 0.77 -4.13
C VAL A 100 -2.84 1.79 -5.00
N ARG A 101 -3.53 2.84 -5.47
CA ARG A 101 -2.92 3.91 -6.27
C ARG A 101 -1.84 4.65 -5.48
N SER A 102 -2.11 5.04 -4.24
CA SER A 102 -1.14 5.72 -3.37
C SER A 102 0.08 4.85 -3.10
N TRP A 103 -0.09 3.54 -2.94
CA TRP A 103 1.04 2.63 -2.85
C TRP A 103 1.82 2.50 -4.16
N TRP A 104 1.12 2.38 -5.28
CA TRP A 104 1.76 2.25 -6.58
C TRP A 104 2.64 3.48 -6.88
N LEU A 105 2.15 4.68 -6.53
CA LEU A 105 2.91 5.92 -6.60
C LEU A 105 4.14 5.91 -5.67
N ARG A 106 4.01 5.42 -4.43
CA ARG A 106 5.15 5.26 -3.51
C ARG A 106 6.19 4.27 -4.05
N LYS A 107 5.75 3.16 -4.65
CA LYS A 107 6.64 2.14 -5.23
C LYS A 107 7.37 2.64 -6.48
N SER A 108 6.69 3.42 -7.32
CA SER A 108 7.27 3.92 -8.56
C SER A 108 8.26 5.07 -8.33
N GLY A 109 8.33 5.62 -7.11
CA GLY A 109 9.24 6.71 -6.76
C GLY A 109 8.88 8.04 -7.43
N TYR A 110 7.81 8.08 -8.21
CA TYR A 110 7.31 9.32 -8.80
C TYR A 110 6.60 10.13 -7.73
N ASN A 111 7.00 11.38 -7.57
CA ASN A 111 6.25 12.31 -6.75
C ASN A 111 4.83 12.41 -7.30
N ALA A 112 3.83 12.14 -6.47
CA ALA A 112 2.45 12.53 -6.77
C ALA A 112 2.38 14.02 -7.16
N LEU A 113 3.31 14.83 -6.63
CA LEU A 113 3.51 16.25 -6.94
C LEU A 113 4.09 16.52 -8.35
N GLU A 114 4.97 15.65 -8.87
CA GLU A 114 5.50 15.79 -10.25
C GLU A 114 4.46 15.40 -11.29
N LEU A 115 3.64 14.37 -11.02
CA LEU A 115 2.51 14.04 -11.89
C LEU A 115 1.34 15.02 -11.77
N ALA A 116 1.20 15.71 -10.63
CA ALA A 116 0.11 16.68 -10.42
C ALA A 116 0.36 18.06 -11.04
N GLY A 117 1.53 18.30 -11.65
CA GLY A 117 1.76 19.49 -12.49
C GLY A 117 1.47 20.82 -11.79
N GLY A 118 2.41 21.29 -10.95
CA GLY A 118 2.63 22.72 -10.81
C GLY A 118 1.69 23.53 -9.91
N TYR A 119 1.17 22.99 -8.81
CA TYR A 119 0.65 23.84 -7.72
C TYR A 119 1.56 23.76 -6.50
N GLY A 120 2.30 24.85 -6.31
CA GLY A 120 3.37 25.00 -5.33
C GLY A 120 2.94 24.78 -3.90
N GLY A 121 3.66 23.88 -3.23
CA GLY A 121 3.68 23.72 -1.79
C GLY A 121 4.83 22.81 -1.38
N PRO A 122 5.69 23.19 -0.41
CA PRO A 122 6.74 22.32 0.09
C PRO A 122 6.14 21.36 1.11
N LEU A 123 5.63 20.22 0.62
CA LEU A 123 5.36 19.06 1.44
C LEU A 123 6.11 17.88 0.83
N VAL A 124 7.45 17.94 0.94
CA VAL A 124 8.30 16.77 0.80
C VAL A 124 8.03 15.90 2.03
N THR A 125 7.00 15.07 1.98
CA THR A 125 6.85 14.00 2.95
C THR A 125 7.99 13.02 2.71
N SER A 126 8.82 12.83 3.73
CA SER A 126 10.03 12.00 3.79
C SER A 126 9.79 10.49 3.60
N GLU A 127 8.73 10.08 2.93
CA GLU A 127 8.26 8.69 2.82
C GLU A 127 8.65 8.02 1.49
N GLN A 128 9.81 8.37 0.94
CA GLN A 128 10.33 7.73 -0.27
C GLN A 128 11.41 6.72 0.10
N SER A 129 11.27 5.50 -0.44
CA SER A 129 12.33 4.50 -0.39
C SER A 129 13.50 4.96 -1.25
N THR A 130 14.51 5.57 -0.64
CA THR A 130 15.72 6.05 -1.32
C THR A 130 16.68 4.91 -1.69
N LEU A 131 16.37 3.67 -1.29
CA LEU A 131 17.25 2.51 -1.44
C LEU A 131 17.52 2.14 -2.90
N LEU A 132 16.50 2.14 -3.78
CA LEU A 132 16.65 1.84 -5.20
C LEU A 132 17.47 2.92 -5.94
N PRO A 133 17.15 4.22 -5.79
CA PRO A 133 17.97 5.31 -6.33
C PRO A 133 19.41 5.30 -5.79
N TYR A 134 19.60 5.03 -4.50
CA TYR A 134 20.92 4.93 -3.88
C TYR A 134 21.76 3.81 -4.50
N ILE A 135 21.20 2.60 -4.60
CA ILE A 135 21.87 1.46 -5.25
C ILE A 135 22.21 1.80 -6.70
N ALA A 136 21.26 2.33 -7.46
CA ALA A 136 21.50 2.70 -8.86
C ALA A 136 22.63 3.74 -9.00
N SER A 137 22.64 4.78 -8.16
CA SER A 137 23.69 5.82 -8.17
C SER A 137 25.06 5.25 -7.81
N LYS A 138 25.14 4.38 -6.80
CA LYS A 138 26.39 3.79 -6.34
C LYS A 138 26.94 2.79 -7.35
N THR A 139 26.07 1.98 -7.97
CA THR A 139 26.45 1.10 -9.09
C THR A 139 26.97 1.90 -10.28
N GLN A 140 26.31 3.01 -10.65
CA GLN A 140 26.78 3.85 -11.75
C GLN A 140 28.14 4.49 -11.45
N SER A 141 28.38 4.93 -10.21
CA SER A 141 29.69 5.46 -9.79
C SER A 141 30.81 4.43 -9.95
N VAL A 142 30.56 3.17 -9.57
CA VAL A 142 31.55 2.09 -9.72
C VAL A 142 31.80 1.76 -11.19
N ILE A 143 30.74 1.74 -12.01
CA ILE A 143 30.86 1.54 -13.46
C ILE A 143 31.71 2.63 -14.12
N ASN A 144 31.50 3.89 -13.73
CA ASN A 144 32.27 5.01 -14.28
C ASN A 144 33.76 4.90 -13.89
N GLN A 145 34.07 4.56 -12.63
CA GLN A 145 35.45 4.33 -12.18
C GLN A 145 36.13 3.17 -12.93
N LEU A 146 35.40 2.10 -13.23
CA LEU A 146 35.91 0.97 -14.02
C LEU A 146 36.26 1.41 -15.46
N LYS A 147 35.42 2.23 -16.09
CA LYS A 147 35.66 2.73 -17.44
C LYS A 147 36.89 3.64 -17.51
N GLU A 148 37.06 4.53 -16.54
CA GLU A 148 38.24 5.41 -16.46
C GLU A 148 39.55 4.61 -16.35
N ILE A 149 39.54 3.52 -15.57
CA ILE A 149 40.70 2.62 -15.44
C ILE A 149 40.96 1.86 -16.76
N GLU A 150 39.91 1.42 -17.46
CA GLU A 150 40.02 0.71 -18.73
C GLU A 150 40.62 1.60 -19.83
N GLU A 151 40.18 2.86 -19.92
CA GLU A 151 40.70 3.86 -20.88
C GLU A 151 42.19 4.17 -20.63
N GLU A 152 42.61 4.39 -19.37
CA GLU A 152 44.02 4.63 -19.04
C GLU A 152 44.92 3.41 -19.27
N THR A 153 44.36 2.20 -19.16
CA THR A 153 45.09 0.96 -19.47
C THR A 153 45.29 0.83 -20.98
N ALA A 154 44.34 1.30 -21.79
CA ALA A 154 44.42 1.25 -23.26
C ALA A 154 45.41 2.27 -23.85
N GLU A 155 45.62 3.43 -23.21
CA GLU A 155 46.51 4.49 -23.69
C GLU A 155 48.01 4.27 -23.41
N GLY A 156 48.37 3.25 -22.62
CA GLY A 156 49.76 2.86 -22.34
C GLY A 156 50.41 3.69 -21.23
N LEU A 157 50.76 3.04 -20.12
CA LEU A 157 51.22 3.72 -18.91
C LEU A 157 52.66 4.23 -18.97
N SER A 158 52.83 5.55 -18.87
CA SER A 158 54.09 6.18 -18.47
C SER A 158 54.41 5.93 -16.98
N ASN A 159 55.67 6.11 -16.55
CA ASN A 159 56.05 5.86 -15.15
C ASN A 159 55.39 6.85 -14.15
N VAL A 160 55.00 8.05 -14.59
CA VAL A 160 54.21 9.00 -13.79
C VAL A 160 52.75 8.54 -13.70
N ALA A 161 52.21 7.97 -14.79
CA ALA A 161 50.86 7.38 -14.81
C ALA A 161 50.74 6.12 -13.93
N LYS A 162 51.83 5.38 -13.67
CA LYS A 162 51.81 4.19 -12.77
C LYS A 162 51.48 4.53 -11.31
N ALA A 163 51.96 5.67 -10.80
CA ALA A 163 51.66 6.07 -9.43
C ALA A 163 50.19 6.49 -9.27
N ASP A 164 49.67 7.23 -10.26
CA ASP A 164 48.26 7.65 -10.30
C ASP A 164 47.32 6.44 -10.46
N PHE A 165 47.65 5.52 -11.38
CA PHE A 165 46.93 4.27 -11.59
C PHE A 165 46.84 3.42 -10.32
N ASN A 166 47.94 3.24 -9.58
CA ASN A 166 47.93 2.50 -8.31
C ASN A 166 47.03 3.16 -7.25
N SER A 167 46.95 4.49 -7.23
CA SER A 167 46.06 5.21 -6.32
C SER A 167 44.58 5.01 -6.68
N LYS A 168 44.25 5.02 -7.98
CA LYS A 168 42.89 4.73 -8.48
C LYS A 168 42.49 3.28 -8.20
N LEU A 169 43.43 2.34 -8.35
CA LEU A 169 43.19 0.93 -8.08
C LEU A 169 42.94 0.66 -6.58
N MET A 170 43.69 1.33 -5.69
CA MET A 170 43.41 1.34 -4.24
C MET A 170 42.03 1.95 -3.91
N ASN A 171 41.67 3.06 -4.57
CA ASN A 171 40.36 3.68 -4.39
C ASN A 171 39.22 2.74 -4.85
N LEU A 172 39.40 2.07 -5.99
CA LEU A 172 38.46 1.06 -6.49
C LEU A 172 38.32 -0.12 -5.51
N GLU A 173 39.43 -0.63 -4.99
CA GLU A 173 39.42 -1.73 -4.02
C GLU A 173 38.68 -1.31 -2.73
N SER A 174 38.89 -0.08 -2.27
CA SER A 174 38.17 0.47 -1.12
C SER A 174 36.67 0.63 -1.39
N ALA A 175 36.29 1.07 -2.60
CA ALA A 175 34.91 1.22 -3.02
C ALA A 175 34.21 -0.15 -3.14
N LEU A 176 34.89 -1.17 -3.67
CA LEU A 176 34.41 -2.55 -3.74
C LEU A 176 34.22 -3.16 -2.34
N LYS A 177 35.17 -2.96 -1.43
CA LYS A 177 35.03 -3.41 -0.03
C LYS A 177 33.88 -2.71 0.68
N SER A 178 33.68 -1.42 0.45
CA SER A 178 32.51 -0.68 0.94
C SER A 178 31.22 -1.24 0.35
N PHE A 179 31.18 -1.52 -0.95
CA PHE A 179 30.02 -2.10 -1.62
C PHE A 179 29.70 -3.51 -1.12
N GLU A 180 30.70 -4.34 -0.85
CA GLU A 180 30.51 -5.68 -0.28
C GLU A 180 29.95 -5.60 1.15
N SER A 181 30.43 -4.65 1.95
CA SER A 181 29.89 -4.39 3.30
C SER A 181 28.43 -3.95 3.23
N ASP A 182 28.10 -3.03 2.33
CA ASP A 182 26.74 -2.56 2.09
C ASP A 182 25.84 -3.70 1.59
N ALA A 183 26.33 -4.54 0.66
CA ALA A 183 25.59 -5.70 0.17
C ALA A 183 25.27 -6.70 1.30
N LYS A 184 26.23 -6.95 2.20
CA LYS A 184 26.01 -7.78 3.39
C LYS A 184 24.96 -7.17 4.33
N ARG A 185 24.87 -5.84 4.43
CA ARG A 185 23.83 -5.13 5.21
C ARG A 185 22.46 -5.14 4.52
N ILE A 186 22.43 -5.02 3.20
CA ILE A 186 21.20 -4.97 2.39
C ILE A 186 20.56 -6.36 2.26
N THR A 187 21.34 -7.43 2.21
CA THR A 187 20.84 -8.80 2.06
C THR A 187 19.78 -9.21 3.11
N PRO A 188 20.00 -9.04 4.43
CA PRO A 188 18.98 -9.36 5.42
C PRO A 188 17.76 -8.44 5.33
N LEU A 189 17.94 -7.16 4.96
CA LEU A 189 16.83 -6.23 4.70
C LEU A 189 15.97 -6.70 3.53
N LEU A 190 16.60 -7.14 2.43
CA LEU A 190 15.91 -7.68 1.26
C LEU A 190 15.13 -8.96 1.61
N HIS A 191 15.71 -9.83 2.42
CA HIS A 191 15.03 -11.04 2.90
C HIS A 191 13.83 -10.69 3.80
N SER A 192 13.99 -9.74 4.72
CA SER A 192 12.90 -9.23 5.56
C SER A 192 11.78 -8.62 4.70
N PHE A 193 12.14 -7.77 3.73
CA PHE A 193 11.22 -7.17 2.78
C PHE A 193 10.46 -8.21 1.96
N LYS A 194 11.12 -9.28 1.50
CA LYS A 194 10.47 -10.36 0.74
C LYS A 194 9.46 -11.12 1.60
N ASN A 195 9.82 -11.47 2.84
CA ASN A 195 8.91 -12.15 3.76
C ASN A 195 7.71 -11.26 4.12
N TYR A 196 7.98 -9.97 4.33
CA TYR A 196 6.93 -8.98 4.54
C TYR A 196 6.01 -8.86 3.33
N GLN A 197 6.53 -8.74 2.10
CA GLN A 197 5.71 -8.69 0.88
C GLN A 197 4.81 -9.92 0.73
N ARG A 198 5.31 -11.10 1.12
CA ARG A 198 4.51 -12.32 1.11
C ARG A 198 3.39 -12.27 2.14
N SER A 199 3.69 -11.88 3.38
CA SER A 199 2.66 -11.71 4.42
C SER A 199 1.64 -10.65 4.00
N TYR A 200 2.12 -9.56 3.39
CA TYR A 200 1.30 -8.48 2.88
C TYR A 200 0.35 -8.94 1.77
N LEU A 201 0.83 -9.69 0.78
CA LEU A 201 -0.03 -10.24 -0.26
C LEU A 201 -1.16 -11.06 0.38
N LEU A 202 -0.82 -11.92 1.35
CA LEU A 202 -1.80 -12.73 2.06
C LEU A 202 -2.80 -11.85 2.82
N THR A 203 -2.35 -10.83 3.55
CA THR A 203 -3.22 -9.83 4.20
C THR A 203 -4.09 -9.11 3.18
N PHE A 204 -3.56 -8.66 2.05
CA PHE A 204 -4.34 -8.01 1.00
C PHE A 204 -5.43 -8.94 0.43
N PHE A 205 -5.10 -10.21 0.17
CA PHE A 205 -6.08 -11.21 -0.24
C PHE A 205 -7.21 -11.35 0.79
N ILE A 206 -6.86 -11.47 2.07
CA ILE A 206 -7.85 -11.63 3.16
C ILE A 206 -8.67 -10.34 3.36
N GLU A 207 -8.02 -9.20 3.35
CA GLU A 207 -8.63 -7.93 3.74
C GLU A 207 -9.39 -7.24 2.61
N PHE A 208 -9.04 -7.51 1.36
CA PHE A 208 -9.64 -6.87 0.19
C PHE A 208 -10.49 -7.83 -0.63
N ILE A 209 -9.96 -9.01 -0.98
CA ILE A 209 -10.66 -9.92 -1.89
C ILE A 209 -11.85 -10.57 -1.19
N ILE A 210 -11.68 -11.05 0.05
CA ILE A 210 -12.77 -11.73 0.76
C ILE A 210 -14.00 -10.80 0.94
N PRO A 211 -13.88 -9.57 1.49
CA PRO A 211 -15.04 -8.69 1.63
C PRO A 211 -15.65 -8.28 0.28
N SER A 212 -14.83 -8.10 -0.76
CA SER A 212 -15.32 -7.74 -2.09
C SER A 212 -16.12 -8.87 -2.74
N VAL A 213 -15.63 -10.11 -2.64
CA VAL A 213 -16.31 -11.30 -3.15
C VAL A 213 -17.59 -11.58 -2.37
N LEU A 214 -17.56 -11.48 -1.03
CA LEU A 214 -18.77 -11.63 -0.21
C LEU A 214 -19.80 -10.53 -0.50
N GLY A 215 -19.37 -9.28 -0.60
CA GLY A 215 -20.23 -8.15 -0.96
C GLY A 215 -20.88 -8.35 -2.32
N LEU A 216 -20.08 -8.64 -3.36
CA LEU A 216 -20.57 -8.86 -4.71
C LEU A 216 -21.46 -10.10 -4.81
N GLY A 217 -21.09 -11.20 -4.15
CA GLY A 217 -21.90 -12.43 -4.10
C GLY A 217 -23.25 -12.18 -3.43
N SER A 218 -23.27 -11.48 -2.29
CA SER A 218 -24.52 -11.11 -1.61
C SER A 218 -25.40 -10.20 -2.49
N TRP A 219 -24.78 -9.28 -3.24
CA TRP A 219 -25.48 -8.37 -4.13
C TRP A 219 -26.09 -9.09 -5.35
N VAL A 220 -25.31 -9.91 -6.05
CA VAL A 220 -25.80 -10.70 -7.21
C VAL A 220 -26.94 -11.60 -6.79
N TRP A 221 -26.82 -12.24 -5.63
CA TRP A 221 -27.86 -13.12 -5.12
C TRP A 221 -29.13 -12.37 -4.72
N MET A 222 -29.02 -11.24 -4.02
CA MET A 222 -30.18 -10.41 -3.69
C MET A 222 -30.88 -9.91 -4.95
N LEU A 223 -30.12 -9.52 -5.98
CA LEU A 223 -30.67 -9.15 -7.27
C LEU A 223 -31.45 -10.31 -7.90
N TYR A 224 -30.87 -11.50 -7.92
CA TYR A 224 -31.55 -12.71 -8.41
C TYR A 224 -32.83 -12.99 -7.62
N TYR A 225 -32.78 -12.95 -6.29
CA TYR A 225 -33.94 -13.17 -5.43
C TYR A 225 -35.05 -12.16 -5.72
N ILE A 226 -34.72 -10.87 -5.85
CA ILE A 226 -35.68 -9.81 -6.18
C ILE A 226 -36.31 -10.02 -7.56
N LEU A 227 -35.54 -10.48 -8.56
CA LEU A 227 -36.01 -10.66 -9.93
C LEU A 227 -36.83 -11.94 -10.14
N VAL A 228 -36.46 -13.04 -9.45
CA VAL A 228 -37.08 -14.36 -9.64
C VAL A 228 -38.28 -14.57 -8.74
N THR A 229 -38.33 -13.94 -7.56
CA THR A 229 -39.50 -14.05 -6.68
C THR A 229 -40.65 -13.26 -7.31
N PRO A 230 -41.74 -13.91 -7.76
CA PRO A 230 -42.75 -13.33 -8.66
C PRO A 230 -43.74 -12.42 -7.92
N VAL A 231 -43.25 -11.45 -7.16
CA VAL A 231 -44.10 -10.63 -6.27
C VAL A 231 -44.13 -9.15 -6.66
N VAL A 232 -43.14 -8.57 -7.34
CA VAL A 232 -42.94 -7.12 -7.21
C VAL A 232 -43.01 -6.33 -8.52
N PHE A 233 -44.18 -6.32 -9.14
CA PHE A 233 -44.67 -5.14 -9.88
C PHE A 233 -46.21 -5.06 -9.80
N GLY A 234 -46.78 -5.15 -8.60
CA GLY A 234 -48.10 -4.59 -8.26
C GLY A 234 -49.24 -4.78 -9.27
N ALA A 235 -49.28 -5.88 -10.02
CA ALA A 235 -50.28 -6.07 -11.07
C ALA A 235 -51.54 -6.78 -10.56
N SER A 236 -51.54 -7.35 -9.34
CA SER A 236 -52.72 -8.03 -8.80
C SER A 236 -53.69 -7.11 -8.05
N ASP A 237 -53.21 -6.00 -7.48
CA ASP A 237 -54.01 -5.23 -6.52
C ASP A 237 -54.78 -4.06 -7.15
N TYR A 238 -54.66 -3.84 -8.47
CA TYR A 238 -55.44 -2.83 -9.21
C TYR A 238 -56.56 -3.43 -10.09
N LEU A 239 -56.88 -4.72 -9.92
CA LEU A 239 -57.93 -5.42 -10.68
C LEU A 239 -59.16 -5.81 -9.84
N CYS A 240 -59.40 -5.14 -8.72
CA CYS A 240 -60.68 -5.18 -7.99
C CYS A 240 -61.25 -3.78 -7.80
#